data_AF-A0A939A506-F1
#
_entry.id   AF-A0A939A506-F1
#
_cell.length_a   1.000
_cell.length_b   1.000
_cell.length_c   1.000
_cell.angle_alpha   90.00
_cell.angle_beta   90.00
_cell.angle_gamma   90.00
#
_symmetry.space_group_name_H-M   'P 1'
#
loop_
_entity.id
_entity.type
_entity.pdbx_description
1 polymer ?
#
loop_
_entity_poly.entity_id
_entity_poly.type
_entity_poly.pdbx_seq_one_letter_code
_entity_poly.pdbx_strand_id
1 'polypeptide(L)'
;MNRIKTFTGGAGNDVFDFNSVSDSPTGLLRDVITDFVGNGIFTGDQINLSTIDANSSVAGNQAFTFIGASAFSAARQVRYSGGILQASIDGDLSAEFEIGLTGAPPLVASDIIL
;
A
#
# COMPACT_ATOMS: atom_id res chain seq x y z
N MET A 1 -5.82 -14.19 -15.34
CA MET A 1 -4.44 -14.47 -14.86
C MET A 1 -3.91 -13.16 -14.30
N ASN A 2 -3.69 -13.07 -12.99
CA ASN A 2 -2.99 -11.93 -12.40
C ASN A 2 -1.56 -11.92 -12.92
N ARG A 3 -1.20 -10.87 -13.66
CA ARG A 3 0.19 -10.59 -14.01
C ARG A 3 0.75 -9.65 -12.97
N ILE A 4 1.93 -9.97 -12.46
CA ILE A 4 2.75 -9.05 -11.68
C ILE A 4 3.00 -7.80 -12.52
N LYS A 5 2.76 -6.63 -11.95
CA LYS A 5 2.98 -5.34 -12.58
C LYS A 5 4.21 -4.66 -11.98
N THR A 6 4.89 -3.91 -12.83
CA THR A 6 5.98 -3.01 -12.46
C THR A 6 5.56 -1.62 -12.89
N PHE A 7 5.49 -0.70 -11.93
CA PHE A 7 5.06 0.67 -12.12
C PHE A 7 6.26 1.60 -12.08
N THR A 8 6.28 2.54 -13.01
CA THR A 8 7.26 3.63 -13.10
C THR A 8 6.46 4.90 -13.41
N GLY A 9 6.40 5.83 -12.47
CA GLY A 9 5.65 7.09 -12.62
C GLY A 9 6.38 8.09 -13.51
N GLY A 10 7.70 8.15 -13.36
CA GLY A 10 8.57 9.10 -14.03
C GLY A 10 8.76 10.38 -13.23
N ALA A 11 8.70 11.52 -13.91
CA ALA A 11 8.83 12.81 -13.26
C ALA A 11 7.44 13.41 -13.01
N GLY A 12 7.23 13.95 -11.82
CA GLY A 12 5.96 14.55 -11.45
C GLY A 12 5.50 14.04 -10.09
N ASN A 13 4.21 14.23 -9.82
CA ASN A 13 3.55 13.71 -8.63
C ASN A 13 2.54 12.67 -9.12
N ASP A 14 2.95 11.42 -9.08
CA ASP A 14 2.17 10.31 -9.63
C ASP A 14 1.29 9.68 -8.56
N VAL A 15 0.13 9.17 -8.98
CA VAL A 15 -0.78 8.42 -8.10
C VAL A 15 -0.83 6.97 -8.57
N PHE A 16 -0.33 6.08 -7.73
CA PHE A 16 -0.39 4.63 -7.93
C PHE A 16 -1.66 4.09 -7.27
N ASP A 17 -2.66 3.79 -8.09
CA ASP A 17 -4.01 3.44 -7.64
C ASP A 17 -4.24 1.93 -7.59
N PHE A 18 -4.64 1.42 -6.42
CA PHE A 18 -4.98 0.03 -6.19
C PHE A 18 -6.40 -0.07 -5.64
N ASN A 19 -7.23 -0.89 -6.27
CA ASN A 19 -8.68 -0.93 -6.05
C ASN A 19 -9.13 -2.21 -5.33
N SER A 20 -8.28 -3.23 -5.25
CA SER A 20 -8.56 -4.48 -4.55
C SER A 20 -7.29 -5.07 -3.94
N VAL A 21 -7.42 -5.82 -2.84
CA VAL A 21 -6.32 -6.64 -2.31
C VAL A 21 -5.80 -7.67 -3.34
N SER A 22 -6.66 -8.07 -4.28
CA SER A 22 -6.27 -8.93 -5.40
C SER A 22 -5.42 -8.24 -6.45
N ASP A 23 -5.31 -6.91 -6.45
CA ASP A 23 -4.51 -6.19 -7.45
C ASP A 23 -3.02 -6.42 -7.26
N SER A 24 -2.58 -6.55 -6.00
CA SER A 24 -1.18 -6.81 -5.64
C SER A 24 -1.09 -7.78 -4.45
N PRO A 25 -1.19 -9.10 -4.71
CA PRO A 25 -1.12 -10.12 -3.67
C PRO A 25 0.25 -10.17 -2.98
N THR A 26 0.33 -10.91 -1.88
CA THR A 26 1.56 -11.02 -1.09
C THR A 26 2.68 -11.81 -1.76
N GLY A 27 3.91 -11.59 -1.31
CA GLY A 27 5.07 -12.40 -1.68
C GLY A 27 5.50 -12.22 -3.14
N LEU A 28 5.66 -13.32 -3.87
CA LEU A 28 6.19 -13.31 -5.25
C LEU A 28 5.21 -12.70 -6.27
N LEU A 29 3.95 -12.52 -5.90
CA LEU A 29 2.91 -11.98 -6.79
C LEU A 29 2.69 -10.47 -6.63
N ARG A 30 3.43 -9.85 -5.71
CA ARG A 30 3.34 -8.44 -5.40
C ARG A 30 3.81 -7.56 -6.56
N ASP A 31 3.05 -6.50 -6.82
CA ASP A 31 3.43 -5.43 -7.74
C ASP A 31 4.55 -4.55 -7.15
N VAL A 32 5.37 -3.98 -8.02
CA VAL A 32 6.53 -3.17 -7.64
C VAL A 32 6.44 -1.79 -8.24
N ILE A 33 6.66 -0.74 -7.43
CA ILE A 33 6.90 0.63 -7.88
C ILE A 33 8.41 0.87 -7.87
N THR A 34 8.96 1.32 -9.00
CA THR A 34 10.42 1.37 -9.21
C THR A 34 11.06 2.69 -8.84
N ASP A 35 10.28 3.77 -8.82
CA ASP A 35 10.77 5.15 -8.76
C ASP A 35 9.97 6.02 -7.79
N PHE A 36 9.33 5.41 -6.79
CA PHE A 36 8.51 6.12 -5.81
C PHE A 36 9.30 7.21 -5.08
N VAL A 37 8.85 8.46 -5.22
CA VAL A 37 9.33 9.61 -4.47
C VAL A 37 8.16 10.26 -3.73
N GLY A 38 7.95 9.81 -2.49
CA GLY A 38 6.88 10.30 -1.62
C GLY A 38 7.06 11.76 -1.19
N ASN A 39 6.11 12.24 -0.40
CA ASN A 39 6.08 13.61 0.09
C ASN A 39 7.27 13.87 1.04
N GLY A 40 8.12 14.82 0.65
CA GLY A 40 9.26 15.29 1.43
C GLY A 40 9.07 16.71 1.94
N ILE A 41 9.21 17.69 1.04
CA ILE A 41 9.03 19.13 1.31
C ILE A 41 7.91 19.74 0.46
N PHE A 42 7.66 19.18 -0.73
CA PHE A 42 6.54 19.49 -1.62
C PHE A 42 5.67 18.24 -1.82
N THR A 43 4.53 18.36 -2.49
CA THR A 43 3.75 17.21 -2.94
C THR A 43 4.61 16.32 -3.84
N GLY A 44 4.58 15.01 -3.59
CA GLY A 44 5.25 13.97 -4.36
C GLY A 44 4.28 12.85 -4.72
N ASP A 45 4.82 11.67 -5.00
CA ASP A 45 4.03 10.49 -5.34
C ASP A 45 3.13 10.05 -4.19
N GLN A 46 1.99 9.47 -4.55
CA GLN A 46 1.04 8.91 -3.61
C GLN A 46 0.59 7.51 -4.02
N ILE A 47 0.25 6.70 -3.02
CA ILE A 47 -0.36 5.39 -3.20
C ILE A 47 -1.80 5.49 -2.73
N ASN A 48 -2.74 5.24 -3.64
CA ASN A 48 -4.16 5.28 -3.32
C ASN A 48 -4.68 3.88 -3.01
N LEU A 49 -5.15 3.73 -1.77
CA LEU A 49 -5.80 2.53 -1.26
C LEU A 49 -7.24 2.79 -0.80
N SER A 50 -7.77 4.01 -0.99
CA SER A 50 -9.05 4.45 -0.41
C SER A 50 -10.27 3.70 -0.94
N THR A 51 -10.13 2.98 -2.04
CA THR A 51 -11.18 2.15 -2.65
C THR A 51 -11.17 0.70 -2.17
N ILE A 52 -10.10 0.27 -1.48
CA ILE A 52 -10.01 -1.07 -0.92
C ILE A 52 -10.74 -1.09 0.42
N ASP A 53 -11.74 -1.99 0.51
CA ASP A 53 -12.41 -2.22 1.79
C ASP A 53 -11.47 -2.89 2.80
N ALA A 54 -11.08 -2.13 3.82
CA ALA A 54 -10.13 -2.54 4.84
C ALA A 54 -10.72 -3.53 5.88
N ASN A 55 -12.00 -3.89 5.79
CA ASN A 55 -12.59 -4.90 6.67
C ASN A 55 -13.62 -5.79 5.94
N SER A 56 -13.19 -6.97 5.52
CA SER A 56 -14.03 -7.93 4.79
C SER A 56 -15.22 -8.49 5.59
N SER A 57 -15.22 -8.33 6.91
CA SER A 57 -16.29 -8.82 7.79
C SER A 57 -17.42 -7.81 8.01
N VAL A 58 -17.27 -6.57 7.51
CA VAL A 58 -18.25 -5.50 7.70
C VAL A 58 -18.60 -4.89 6.34
N ALA A 59 -19.89 -4.86 6.02
CA ALA A 59 -20.35 -4.27 4.77
C ALA A 59 -20.04 -2.76 4.71
N GLY A 60 -19.43 -2.32 3.61
CA GLY A 60 -19.10 -0.92 3.37
C GLY A 60 -17.76 -0.76 2.68
N ASN A 61 -17.19 0.43 2.75
CA ASN A 61 -15.80 0.67 2.42
C ASN A 61 -15.13 1.27 3.66
N GLN A 62 -14.41 0.43 4.40
CA GLN A 62 -13.72 0.84 5.61
C GLN A 62 -12.34 1.36 5.25
N ALA A 63 -11.98 2.56 5.70
CA ALA A 63 -10.63 3.08 5.53
C ALA A 63 -9.61 2.31 6.40
N PHE A 64 -8.40 2.14 5.88
CA PHE A 64 -7.25 1.66 6.65
C PHE A 64 -6.75 2.72 7.64
N THR A 65 -5.88 2.30 8.54
CA THR A 65 -5.08 3.15 9.43
C THR A 65 -3.61 2.83 9.21
N PHE A 66 -2.80 3.83 8.87
CA PHE A 66 -1.35 3.66 8.79
C PHE A 66 -0.74 3.58 10.19
N ILE A 67 -0.03 2.49 10.47
CA ILE A 67 0.57 2.21 11.79
C ILE A 67 2.11 2.32 11.78
N GLY A 68 2.68 2.91 10.74
CA GLY A 68 4.13 3.00 10.56
C GLY A 68 4.75 1.62 10.32
N ALA A 69 5.83 1.31 11.03
CA ALA A 69 6.53 0.03 10.91
C ALA A 69 6.07 -1.03 11.94
N SER A 70 5.13 -0.68 12.82
CA SER A 70 4.59 -1.60 13.84
C SER A 70 4.05 -2.88 13.22
N ALA A 71 4.14 -3.98 13.97
CA ALA A 71 3.47 -5.23 13.58
C ALA A 71 1.95 -5.03 13.58
N PHE A 72 1.24 -5.80 12.75
CA PHE A 72 -0.21 -5.83 12.78
C PHE A 72 -0.72 -6.27 14.16
N SER A 73 -1.88 -5.74 14.54
CA SER A 73 -2.55 -6.01 15.80
C SER A 73 -4.07 -6.04 15.68
N ALA A 74 -4.61 -5.63 14.54
CA ALA A 74 -6.04 -5.56 14.24
C ALA A 74 -6.27 -5.43 12.74
N ALA A 75 -7.52 -5.62 12.31
CA ALA A 75 -7.92 -5.36 10.93
C ALA A 75 -7.75 -3.88 10.58
N ARG A 76 -7.85 -3.57 9.29
CA ARG A 76 -7.80 -2.20 8.75
C ARG A 76 -6.46 -1.51 8.98
N GLN A 77 -5.37 -2.27 9.02
CA GLN A 77 -4.05 -1.71 9.24
C GLN A 77 -3.23 -1.74 7.98
N VAL A 78 -2.50 -0.65 7.75
CA VAL A 78 -1.48 -0.53 6.71
C VAL A 78 -0.15 -0.21 7.38
N ARG A 79 0.91 -0.91 6.99
CA ARG A 79 2.26 -0.74 7.55
C ARG A 79 3.30 -0.68 6.46
N TYR A 80 4.42 -0.02 6.73
CA TYR A 80 5.56 0.05 5.81
C TYR A 80 6.84 -0.36 6.52
N SER A 81 7.55 -1.33 5.97
CA SER A 81 8.83 -1.80 6.52
C SER A 81 9.72 -2.37 5.43
N GLY A 82 10.99 -1.97 5.41
CA GLY A 82 12.01 -2.58 4.54
C GLY A 82 11.71 -2.51 3.05
N GLY A 83 11.00 -1.47 2.59
CA GLY A 83 10.61 -1.35 1.18
C GLY A 83 9.29 -2.00 0.83
N ILE A 84 8.52 -2.50 1.78
CA ILE A 84 7.25 -3.18 1.52
C ILE A 84 6.13 -2.45 2.28
N LEU A 85 5.15 -1.94 1.53
CA LEU A 85 3.87 -1.49 2.07
C LEU A 85 2.95 -2.71 2.15
N GLN A 86 2.32 -2.95 3.28
CA GLN A 86 1.50 -4.13 3.53
C GLN A 86 0.16 -3.70 4.13
N ALA A 87 -0.92 -4.37 3.77
CA ALA A 87 -2.25 -4.11 4.32
C ALA A 87 -2.90 -5.40 4.84
N SER A 88 -3.60 -5.30 5.98
CA SER A 88 -4.41 -6.37 6.55
C SER A 88 -5.89 -5.94 6.63
N ILE A 89 -6.79 -6.82 6.20
CA ILE A 89 -8.24 -6.61 6.14
C ILE A 89 -9.05 -7.51 7.07
N ASP A 90 -8.47 -8.59 7.59
CA ASP A 90 -9.18 -9.54 8.47
C ASP A 90 -8.68 -9.53 9.92
N GLY A 91 -7.58 -8.83 10.17
CA GLY A 91 -7.07 -8.54 11.51
C GLY A 91 -6.29 -9.67 12.15
N ASP A 92 -5.78 -10.60 11.35
CA ASP A 92 -4.70 -11.47 11.75
C ASP A 92 -3.33 -10.73 11.73
N LEU A 93 -2.23 -11.48 11.83
CA LEU A 93 -0.86 -10.93 11.80
C LEU A 93 -0.23 -10.98 10.40
N SER A 94 -1.00 -11.38 9.39
CA SER A 94 -0.62 -11.53 8.00
C SER A 94 -1.03 -10.29 7.21
N ALA A 95 -0.47 -10.18 6.00
CA ALA A 95 -0.93 -9.20 5.03
C ALA A 95 -1.78 -9.91 3.98
N GLU A 96 -2.79 -9.23 3.46
CA GLU A 96 -3.61 -9.69 2.34
C GLU A 96 -3.25 -8.95 1.04
N PHE A 97 -2.46 -7.88 1.17
CA PHE A 97 -2.01 -7.04 0.08
C PHE A 97 -0.62 -6.50 0.39
N GLU A 98 0.22 -6.39 -0.63
CA GLU A 98 1.52 -5.75 -0.49
C GLU A 98 1.85 -4.87 -1.71
N ILE A 99 2.74 -3.89 -1.57
CA ILE A 99 3.40 -3.18 -2.69
C ILE A 99 4.89 -3.10 -2.37
N GLY A 100 5.74 -3.46 -3.34
CA GLY A 100 7.19 -3.29 -3.21
C GLY A 100 7.63 -1.93 -3.71
N LEU A 101 8.40 -1.19 -2.91
CA LEU A 101 9.05 0.06 -3.30
C LEU A 101 10.55 -0.18 -3.46
N THR A 102 11.02 -0.06 -4.70
CA THR A 102 12.43 -0.29 -5.02
C THR A 102 13.32 0.72 -4.30
N GLY A 103 14.39 0.24 -3.67
CA GLY A 103 15.31 1.10 -2.91
C GLY A 103 14.85 1.48 -1.50
N ALA A 104 13.67 1.01 -1.07
CA ALA A 104 13.10 1.30 0.25
C ALA A 104 13.11 2.80 0.63
N PRO A 105 12.52 3.68 -0.22
CA PRO A 105 12.45 5.11 0.05
C PRO A 105 11.68 5.40 1.35
N PRO A 106 11.88 6.57 1.97
CA PRO A 106 11.00 7.03 3.04
C PRO A 106 9.54 7.05 2.54
N LEU A 107 8.63 6.56 3.38
CA LEU A 107 7.19 6.64 3.16
C LEU A 107 6.55 7.12 4.46
N VAL A 108 5.74 8.17 4.36
CA VAL A 108 5.03 8.82 5.48
C VAL A 108 3.52 8.75 5.29
N ALA A 109 2.76 9.07 6.33
CA ALA A 109 1.30 8.94 6.32
C ALA A 109 0.62 9.74 5.19
N SER A 110 1.16 10.92 4.82
CA SER A 110 0.61 11.76 3.75
C SER A 110 0.81 11.19 2.34
N ASP A 111 1.65 10.16 2.19
CA ASP A 111 1.88 9.47 0.93
C ASP A 111 0.77 8.48 0.59
N ILE A 112 -0.08 8.15 1.57
CA ILE A 112 -1.12 7.14 1.42
C ILE A 112 -2.48 7.81 1.46
N ILE A 113 -3.26 7.60 0.41
CA ILE A 113 -4.67 8.03 0.36
C ILE A 113 -5.50 6.85 0.88
N LEU A 114 -6.20 7.04 2.01
CA LEU A 114 -6.94 6.03 2.77
C LEU A 114 -8.42 6.38 2.93
#